data_AF-A0A7C5JP48-F1
#
_entry.id   AF-A0A7C5JP48-F1
#
_cell.length_a   1.000
_cell.length_b   1.000
_cell.length_c   1.000
_cell.angle_alpha   90.00
_cell.angle_beta   90.00
_cell.angle_gamma   90.00
#
_symmetry.space_group_name_H-M   'P 1'
#
loop_
_entity.id
_entity.type
_entity.pdbx_description
1 polymer ?
#
loop_
_entity_poly.entity_id
_entity_poly.type
_entity_poly.pdbx_seq_one_letter_code
_entity_poly.pdbx_strand_id
1 'polypeptide(L)'
;MNQISISDIQRNLHKLDGLDIVEIVDKKRNQVKGYFIDNKYAGFVQELVEKQLKSENKKISLGGSLHKYANPALMENEDRGWKEHIEEKHTK
;
A
#
# COMPACT_ATOMS: atom_id res chain seq x y z
N MET A 1 -14.63 0.44 21.39
CA MET A 1 -14.35 -0.33 20.16
C MET A 1 -14.48 -1.81 20.52
N ASN A 2 -15.24 -2.59 19.76
CA ASN A 2 -15.51 -3.99 20.14
C ASN A 2 -14.29 -4.86 19.85
N GLN A 3 -13.87 -5.65 20.84
CA GLN A 3 -12.76 -6.59 20.73
C GLN A 3 -13.29 -8.01 20.77
N ILE A 4 -12.88 -8.81 19.79
CA ILE A 4 -13.20 -10.23 19.72
C ILE A 4 -11.91 -11.01 19.57
N SER A 5 -11.81 -12.15 20.26
CA SER A 5 -10.64 -13.01 20.12
C SER A 5 -10.74 -13.94 18.92
N ILE A 6 -9.59 -14.32 18.35
CA ILE A 6 -9.54 -15.31 17.27
C ILE A 6 -10.26 -16.60 17.64
N SER A 7 -10.06 -17.09 18.86
CA SER A 7 -10.72 -18.30 19.37
C SER A 7 -12.25 -18.15 19.45
N ASP A 8 -12.73 -16.94 19.75
CA ASP A 8 -14.17 -16.65 19.83
C ASP A 8 -14.80 -16.60 18.42
N ILE A 9 -14.10 -16.04 17.43
CA ILE A 9 -14.52 -16.03 16.02
C ILE A 9 -14.65 -17.44 15.48
N GLN A 10 -13.65 -18.29 15.73
CA GLN A 10 -13.63 -19.67 15.23
C GLN A 10 -14.84 -20.49 15.70
N ARG A 11 -15.34 -20.22 16.91
CA ARG A 11 -16.47 -20.96 17.50
C ARG A 11 -17.81 -20.28 17.27
N ASN A 12 -17.82 -18.96 17.10
CA ASN A 12 -19.03 -18.15 17.07
C ASN A 12 -18.94 -17.07 15.98
N LEU A 13 -18.82 -17.49 14.72
CA LEU A 13 -18.68 -16.57 13.59
C LEU A 13 -19.86 -15.58 13.49
N HIS A 14 -21.06 -16.04 13.84
CA HIS A 14 -22.29 -15.23 13.89
C HIS A 14 -22.21 -14.01 14.82
N LYS A 15 -21.25 -13.97 15.76
CA LYS A 15 -21.04 -12.78 16.61
C LYS A 15 -20.47 -11.59 15.85
N LEU A 16 -20.00 -11.81 14.63
CA LEU A 16 -19.59 -10.75 13.71
C LEU A 16 -20.79 -10.14 12.97
N ASP A 17 -21.95 -10.80 12.98
CA ASP A 17 -23.14 -10.31 12.29
C ASP A 17 -23.64 -9.03 12.98
N GLY A 18 -23.81 -7.97 12.18
CA GLY A 18 -24.25 -6.66 12.67
C GLY A 18 -23.15 -5.82 13.33
N LEU A 19 -21.89 -6.25 13.30
CA LEU A 19 -20.75 -5.44 13.71
C LEU A 19 -20.00 -4.87 12.50
N ASP A 20 -19.95 -3.54 12.46
CA ASP A 20 -19.33 -2.81 11.35
C ASP A 20 -17.80 -2.93 11.35
N ILE A 21 -17.19 -2.79 12.53
CA ILE A 21 -15.75 -2.80 12.73
C ILE A 21 -15.45 -3.51 14.06
N VAL A 22 -14.57 -4.50 14.03
CA VAL A 22 -14.16 -5.27 15.20
C VAL A 22 -12.64 -5.42 15.23
N GLU A 23 -12.05 -5.21 16.39
CA GLU A 23 -10.64 -5.47 16.61
C GLU A 23 -10.43 -6.95 16.95
N ILE A 24 -9.59 -7.62 16.15
CA ILE A 24 -9.26 -9.04 16.33
C ILE A 24 -8.02 -9.14 17.20
N VAL A 25 -8.18 -9.80 18.36
CA VAL A 25 -7.12 -9.92 19.36
C VAL A 25 -6.72 -11.39 19.55
N ASP A 26 -5.42 -11.66 19.63
CA ASP A 26 -4.90 -12.91 20.13
C ASP A 26 -4.80 -12.84 21.66
N LYS A 27 -5.80 -13.38 22.36
CA LYS A 27 -5.81 -13.43 23.84
C LYS A 27 -4.61 -14.18 24.43
N LYS A 28 -4.02 -15.14 23.71
CA LYS A 28 -2.87 -15.91 24.24
C LYS A 28 -1.59 -15.10 24.25
N ARG A 29 -1.41 -14.23 23.25
CA ARG A 29 -0.21 -13.40 23.09
C ARG A 29 -0.43 -11.95 23.52
N ASN A 30 -1.64 -11.61 23.96
CA ASN A 30 -2.09 -10.25 24.27
C ASN A 30 -1.74 -9.26 23.16
N GLN A 31 -1.93 -9.67 21.91
CA GLN A 31 -1.56 -8.90 20.72
C GLN A 31 -2.76 -8.69 19.80
N VAL A 32 -2.91 -7.47 19.31
CA VAL A 32 -3.85 -7.13 18.25
C VAL A 32 -3.32 -7.70 16.94
N LYS A 33 -4.14 -8.49 16.25
CA LYS A 33 -3.76 -9.12 14.96
C LYS A 33 -4.24 -8.33 13.77
N GLY A 34 -5.35 -7.60 13.92
CA GLY A 34 -5.90 -6.77 12.87
C GLY A 34 -7.33 -6.37 13.17
N TYR A 35 -8.02 -5.93 12.11
CA TYR A 35 -9.40 -5.48 12.18
C TYR A 35 -10.25 -6.27 11.19
N PHE A 36 -11.44 -6.64 11.64
CA PHE A 36 -12.52 -7.05 10.78
C PHE A 36 -13.34 -5.82 10.40
N ILE A 37 -13.70 -5.72 9.13
CA ILE A 37 -14.58 -4.68 8.59
C ILE A 37 -15.68 -5.40 7.80
N ASP A 38 -16.92 -5.00 8.02
CA ASP A 38 -18.06 -5.55 7.30
C ASP A 38 -17.91 -5.33 5.77
N ASN A 39 -18.33 -6.34 5.01
CA ASN A 39 -18.33 -6.36 3.56
C ASN A 39 -19.07 -5.17 2.92
N LYS A 40 -20.01 -4.51 3.62
CA LYS A 40 -20.63 -3.27 3.11
C LYS A 40 -19.62 -2.16 2.79
N TYR A 41 -18.44 -2.18 3.42
CA TYR A 41 -17.36 -1.23 3.17
C TYR A 41 -16.29 -1.76 2.20
N ALA A 42 -16.44 -2.98 1.66
CA ALA A 42 -15.42 -3.61 0.83
C ALA A 42 -15.02 -2.73 -0.39
N GLY A 43 -16.00 -2.12 -1.06
CA GLY A 43 -15.73 -1.22 -2.19
C GLY A 43 -14.90 0.00 -1.79
N PHE A 44 -15.20 0.62 -0.64
CA PHE A 44 -14.45 1.75 -0.12
C PHE A 44 -13.02 1.36 0.28
N VAL A 45 -12.87 0.22 0.97
CA VAL A 45 -11.56 -0.30 1.37
C VAL A 45 -10.71 -0.62 0.14
N GLN A 46 -11.29 -1.24 -0.89
CA GLN A 46 -10.59 -1.55 -2.13
C GLN A 46 -10.10 -0.29 -2.85
N GLU A 47 -10.93 0.75 -2.93
CA GLU A 47 -10.52 2.04 -3.52
C GLU A 47 -9.35 2.68 -2.76
N LEU A 48 -9.36 2.62 -1.42
CA LEU A 48 -8.26 3.11 -0.59
C LEU A 48 -6.96 2.33 -0.84
N VAL A 49 -7.04 1.00 -0.91
CA VAL A 49 -5.89 0.14 -1.19
C VAL A 49 -5.31 0.45 -2.58
N GLU A 50 -6.17 0.60 -3.60
CA GLU A 50 -5.73 0.96 -4.94
C GLU A 50 -5.06 2.34 -5.00
N LYS A 51 -5.60 3.34 -4.29
CA LYS A 51 -4.98 4.66 -4.19
C LYS A 51 -3.60 4.59 -3.55
N GLN A 52 -3.45 3.81 -2.48
CA GLN A 52 -2.17 3.61 -1.81
C GLN A 52 -1.15 2.95 -2.74
N LEU A 53 -1.51 1.84 -3.40
CA LEU A 53 -0.64 1.14 -4.34
C LEU A 53 -0.20 2.05 -5.51
N LYS A 54 -1.13 2.84 -6.06
CA LYS A 54 -0.81 3.84 -7.10
C LYS A 54 0.18 4.90 -6.60
N SER A 55 0.07 5.31 -5.34
CA SER A 55 0.99 6.28 -4.73
C SER A 55 2.38 5.71 -4.50
N GLU A 56 2.49 4.45 -4.06
CA GLU A 56 3.77 3.75 -3.86
C GLU A 56 4.49 3.53 -5.19
N ASN A 57 3.76 3.08 -6.22
CA ASN A 57 4.30 2.94 -7.57
C ASN A 57 4.80 4.27 -8.15
N LYS A 58 4.09 5.39 -7.89
CA LYS A 58 4.56 6.73 -8.28
C LYS A 58 5.84 7.14 -7.55
N LYS A 59 5.99 6.83 -6.26
CA LYS A 59 7.22 7.11 -5.51
C LYS A 59 8.41 6.32 -6.05
N ILE A 60 8.21 5.04 -6.37
CA ILE A 60 9.24 4.18 -6.98
C ILE A 60 9.63 4.71 -8.37
N SER A 61 8.64 5.13 -9.17
CA SER A 61 8.85 5.72 -10.51
C SER A 61 9.66 7.03 -10.47
N LEU A 62 9.38 7.91 -9.52
CA LEU A 62 10.11 9.17 -9.35
C LEU A 62 11.55 8.92 -8.84
N GLY A 63 11.72 7.98 -7.92
CA GLY A 63 13.03 7.55 -7.42
C GLY A 63 13.89 6.89 -8.51
N GLY A 64 13.30 6.10 -9.41
CA GLY A 64 14.02 5.42 -10.49
C GLY A 64 14.54 6.35 -11.58
N SER A 65 13.82 7.45 -11.88
CA SER A 65 14.29 8.43 -12.87
C SER A 65 15.41 9.30 -12.29
N LEU A 66 15.29 9.73 -11.03
CA LEU A 66 16.34 10.51 -10.35
C LEU A 66 17.59 9.67 -10.03
N HIS A 67 17.45 8.37 -9.74
CA HIS A 67 18.59 7.49 -9.49
C HIS A 67 19.51 7.32 -10.69
N LYS A 68 18.99 7.40 -11.93
CA LYS A 68 19.81 7.36 -13.14
C LYS A 68 20.76 8.56 -13.23
N TYR A 69 20.33 9.73 -12.77
CA TYR A 69 21.09 10.98 -12.78
C TYR A 69 21.84 11.26 -11.46
N ALA A 70 21.68 10.40 -10.46
CA ALA A 70 22.32 10.54 -9.15
C ALA A 70 23.52 9.60 -8.97
N ASN A 71 23.97 8.92 -10.03
CA ASN A 71 25.15 8.07 -10.01
C ASN A 71 26.41 8.92 -10.30
N PRO A 72 27.25 9.23 -9.29
CA PRO A 72 28.41 10.11 -9.48
C PRO A 72 29.43 9.56 -10.47
N ALA A 73 29.41 8.24 -10.72
CA ALA A 73 30.28 7.57 -11.68
C ALA A 73 29.91 7.82 -13.15
N LEU A 74 28.73 8.40 -13.43
CA LEU A 74 28.27 8.71 -14.79
C LEU A 74 28.36 10.21 -15.12
N MET A 75 28.76 11.08 -14.18
CA MET A 75 28.82 12.53 -14.37
C MET A 75 29.63 12.95 -15.60
N GLU A 76 30.74 12.26 -15.92
CA GLU A 76 31.58 12.58 -17.09
C GLU A 76 30.88 12.26 -18.43
N ASN A 77 29.89 11.36 -18.43
CA ASN A 77 29.11 10.98 -19.62
C ASN A 77 27.74 11.69 -19.68
N GLU A 78 27.36 12.43 -18.64
CA GLU A 78 26.02 13.01 -18.48
C GLU A 78 25.81 14.36 -19.20
N ASP A 79 26.84 14.92 -19.83
CA ASP A 79 26.78 16.23 -20.50
C ASP A 79 25.74 16.29 -21.64
N ARG A 80 25.20 15.13 -22.07
CA ARG A 80 24.14 15.02 -23.11
C ARG A 80 22.90 14.26 -22.70
N GLY A 81 22.83 13.70 -21.49
CA GLY A 81 21.70 12.85 -21.06
C GLY A 81 20.35 13.58 -21.02
N TRP A 82 20.37 14.88 -20.71
CA TRP A 82 19.20 15.77 -20.81
C TRP A 82 18.70 15.92 -22.25
N LYS A 83 19.63 16.01 -23.23
CA LYS A 83 19.31 16.25 -24.63
C LYS A 83 18.64 15.04 -25.27
N GLU A 84 19.17 13.84 -25.00
CA GLU A 84 18.56 12.58 -25.43
C GLU A 84 17.15 12.38 -24.85
N HIS A 85 16.96 12.71 -23.56
CA HIS A 85 15.64 12.61 -22.93
C HIS A 85 14.58 13.54 -23.56
N ILE A 86 14.98 14.77 -23.91
CA ILE A 86 14.10 15.74 -24.59
C ILE A 86 13.79 15.28 -26.02
N GLU A 87 14.79 14.81 -26.75
CA GLU A 87 14.62 14.31 -28.12
C GLU A 87 13.70 13.08 -28.15
N GLU A 88 13.88 12.09 -27.26
CA GLU A 88 12.99 10.91 -27.18
C GLU A 88 11.54 11.28 -26.85
N LYS A 89 11.32 12.29 -26.01
CA LYS A 89 9.98 12.70 -25.56
C LYS A 89 9.17 13.41 -26.66
N HIS A 90 9.85 13.98 -27.66
CA HIS A 90 9.23 14.72 -28.77
C HIS A 90 9.22 13.96 -30.11
N THR A 91 9.79 12.76 -30.16
CA THR A 91 9.86 11.93 -31.38
C THR A 91 8.86 10.75 -31.37
N LYS A 92 8.00 10.64 -30.36
CA LYS A 92 6.84 9.73 -30.30
C LYS A 92 5.54 10.53 -30.29
#